data_AF-L0JT77-F1
#
_entry.id   AF-L0JT77-F1
#
_cell.length_a   1.000
_cell.length_b   1.000
_cell.length_c   1.000
_cell.angle_alpha   90.00
_cell.angle_beta   90.00
_cell.angle_gamma   90.00
#
_symmetry.space_group_name_H-M   'P 1'
#
loop_
_entity.id
_entity.type
_entity.pdbx_description
1 polymer ?
#
loop_
_entity_poly.entity_id
_entity_poly.type
_entity_poly.pdbx_seq_one_letter_code
_entity_poly.pdbx_strand_id
1 'polypeptide(L)'
;MNRRRFLALGGTVSLGAVAGCLGDDNGTPANEFDYETTTTDGTEVPLAPVTDVYEWYDNDEAQFADARGRDQYEELRIAGAVFSPAPDGTENDPVEEWSTNTRIVTYCRCPHHLSSQRAASLIDAGYEHTYAIDEGLGGWEMQGYPVEGSNVQADFQRYEISGTTDTEYADEMVELEQVDADRKEAAPIADDGSYTLQLHYAGPTDSRFRVGVDDTWTEGTLAELTSDTVTL
;
A
#
# COMPACT_ATOMS: atom_id res chain seq x y z
N MET A 1 28.43 -39.59 -43.64
CA MET A 1 27.51 -40.66 -44.10
C MET A 1 27.15 -41.46 -42.85
N ASN A 2 25.91 -41.56 -42.36
CA ASN A 2 24.64 -41.82 -43.03
C ASN A 2 23.46 -41.20 -42.26
N ARG A 3 22.51 -40.70 -43.06
CA ARG A 3 21.19 -40.23 -42.64
C ARG A 3 20.30 -41.41 -42.29
N ARG A 4 19.44 -41.28 -41.28
CA ARG A 4 18.19 -42.04 -41.20
C ARG A 4 17.04 -41.09 -40.86
N ARG A 5 16.22 -40.85 -41.89
CA ARG A 5 14.86 -40.33 -41.81
C ARG A 5 13.93 -41.47 -41.40
N PHE A 6 12.97 -41.20 -40.53
CA PHE A 6 11.71 -41.94 -40.48
C PHE A 6 10.54 -40.95 -40.42
N LEU A 7 9.46 -41.34 -41.08
CA LEU A 7 8.30 -40.57 -41.48
C LEU A 7 7.22 -40.50 -40.38
N ALA A 8 6.56 -39.33 -40.38
CA ALA A 8 5.17 -39.02 -40.07
C ALA A 8 4.26 -40.06 -39.40
N LEU A 9 3.65 -39.65 -38.28
CA LEU A 9 2.30 -40.02 -37.91
C LEU A 9 1.51 -38.74 -37.62
N GLY A 10 0.44 -38.55 -38.39
CA GLY A 10 -0.51 -37.46 -38.21
C GLY A 10 -1.37 -37.67 -36.97
N GLY A 11 -1.61 -36.57 -36.26
CA GLY A 11 -2.65 -36.45 -35.25
C GLY A 11 -3.41 -35.17 -35.52
N THR A 12 -4.70 -35.30 -35.79
CA THR A 12 -5.65 -34.18 -35.89
C THR A 12 -5.79 -33.53 -34.52
N VAL A 13 -5.32 -32.29 -34.38
CA VAL A 13 -5.62 -31.46 -33.21
C VAL A 13 -7.03 -30.88 -33.38
N SER A 14 -7.97 -31.38 -32.58
CA SER A 14 -9.27 -30.76 -32.38
C SER A 14 -9.08 -29.41 -31.69
N LEU A 15 -9.25 -28.31 -32.45
CA LEU A 15 -9.41 -26.96 -31.92
C LEU A 15 -10.74 -26.87 -31.17
N GLY A 16 -10.72 -27.15 -29.87
CA GLY A 16 -11.76 -26.72 -28.96
C GLY A 16 -11.55 -25.23 -28.67
N ALA A 17 -12.23 -24.37 -29.43
CA ALA A 17 -12.34 -22.97 -29.08
C ALA A 17 -13.32 -22.86 -27.90
N VAL A 18 -12.80 -22.87 -26.68
CA VAL A 18 -13.54 -22.36 -25.53
C VAL A 18 -13.47 -20.84 -25.63
N ALA A 19 -14.58 -20.24 -26.05
CA ALA A 19 -14.81 -18.81 -25.92
C ALA A 19 -14.93 -18.52 -24.41
N GLY A 20 -13.79 -18.18 -23.79
CA GLY A 20 -13.77 -17.57 -22.47
C GLY A 20 -14.36 -16.18 -22.57
N CYS A 21 -15.31 -15.90 -21.70
CA CYS A 21 -15.94 -14.61 -21.55
C CYS A 21 -14.89 -13.53 -21.30
N LEU A 22 -15.11 -12.39 -21.93
CA LEU A 22 -14.44 -11.10 -21.77
C LEU A 22 -13.92 -10.92 -20.34
N GLY A 23 -12.60 -10.86 -20.20
CA GLY A 23 -11.93 -10.50 -18.97
C GLY A 23 -12.20 -9.04 -18.66
N ASP A 24 -12.54 -8.78 -17.40
CA ASP A 24 -12.03 -7.59 -16.72
C ASP A 24 -10.51 -7.80 -16.68
N ASP A 25 -9.78 -7.18 -17.61
CA ASP A 25 -8.33 -7.07 -17.51
C ASP A 25 -8.03 -6.04 -16.40
N ASN A 26 -8.32 -6.39 -15.14
CA ASN A 26 -7.65 -5.74 -14.01
C ASN A 26 -6.15 -5.94 -14.22
N GLY A 27 -5.37 -4.91 -13.94
CA GLY A 27 -3.93 -4.94 -14.18
C GLY A 27 -3.31 -6.14 -13.47
N THR A 28 -2.43 -6.87 -14.16
CA THR A 28 -1.69 -7.95 -13.51
C THR A 28 -0.29 -7.43 -13.19
N PRO A 29 0.17 -7.47 -11.92
CA PRO A 29 1.54 -7.08 -11.61
C PRO A 29 2.53 -8.02 -12.31
N ALA A 30 3.68 -7.49 -12.72
CA ALA A 30 4.76 -8.29 -13.28
C ALA A 30 5.34 -9.27 -12.24
N ASN A 31 5.39 -8.87 -10.96
CA ASN A 31 5.97 -9.59 -9.82
C ASN A 31 7.23 -10.39 -10.18
N GLU A 32 8.22 -9.72 -10.78
CA GLU A 32 9.41 -10.34 -11.42
C GLU A 32 10.26 -11.19 -10.48
N PHE A 33 10.06 -11.01 -9.17
CA PHE A 33 10.84 -11.60 -8.09
C PHE A 33 10.03 -12.64 -7.28
N ASP A 34 8.81 -12.96 -7.70
CA ASP A 34 7.93 -13.92 -7.04
C ASP A 34 7.68 -13.60 -5.55
N TYR A 35 7.52 -12.32 -5.21
CA TYR A 35 7.21 -11.89 -3.84
C TYR A 35 5.81 -12.36 -3.40
N GLU A 36 5.62 -12.44 -2.08
CA GLU A 36 4.29 -12.61 -1.49
C GLU A 36 3.39 -11.45 -1.92
N THR A 37 2.10 -11.75 -2.13
CA THR A 37 1.10 -10.77 -2.54
C THR A 37 0.04 -10.59 -1.48
N THR A 38 -0.52 -9.40 -1.44
CA THR A 38 -1.78 -9.11 -0.76
C THR A 38 -2.83 -8.71 -1.79
N THR A 39 -4.06 -9.20 -1.63
CA THR A 39 -5.19 -8.78 -2.48
C THR A 39 -5.74 -7.45 -1.96
N THR A 40 -5.80 -6.43 -2.81
CA THR A 40 -6.45 -5.14 -2.48
C THR A 40 -7.33 -4.73 -3.65
N ASP A 41 -8.61 -4.52 -3.39
CA ASP A 41 -9.63 -4.18 -4.41
C ASP A 41 -9.68 -5.16 -5.61
N GLY A 42 -9.37 -6.44 -5.36
CA GLY A 42 -9.33 -7.48 -6.38
C GLY A 42 -8.01 -7.58 -7.14
N THR A 43 -7.05 -6.70 -6.84
CA THR A 43 -5.73 -6.64 -7.48
C THR A 43 -4.67 -7.22 -6.55
N GLU A 44 -3.86 -8.14 -7.07
CA GLU A 44 -2.72 -8.70 -6.34
C GLU A 44 -1.58 -7.68 -6.29
N VAL A 45 -1.16 -7.30 -5.10
CA VAL A 45 -0.05 -6.34 -4.89
C VAL A 45 1.16 -7.08 -4.33
N PRO A 46 2.30 -7.10 -5.05
CA PRO A 46 3.54 -7.67 -4.55
C PRO A 46 4.12 -6.86 -3.38
N LEU A 47 4.46 -7.56 -2.29
CA LEU A 47 5.07 -7.01 -1.08
C LEU A 47 6.59 -7.21 -1.14
N ALA A 48 7.31 -6.18 -1.56
CA ALA A 48 8.76 -6.22 -1.68
C ALA A 48 9.41 -5.96 -0.31
N PRO A 49 10.35 -6.82 0.15
CA PRO A 49 11.09 -6.59 1.38
C PRO A 49 11.91 -5.30 1.32
N VAL A 50 11.97 -4.57 2.43
CA VAL A 50 12.67 -3.27 2.50
C VAL A 50 14.16 -3.36 2.13
N THR A 51 14.79 -4.53 2.30
CA THR A 51 16.18 -4.76 1.89
C THR A 51 16.34 -4.72 0.39
N ASP A 52 15.45 -5.36 -0.37
CA ASP A 52 15.50 -5.42 -1.83
C ASP A 52 15.13 -4.06 -2.42
N VAL A 53 14.14 -3.40 -1.81
CA VAL A 53 13.74 -2.04 -2.15
C VAL A 53 14.89 -1.05 -1.97
N TYR A 54 15.69 -1.20 -0.91
CA TYR A 54 16.87 -0.36 -0.69
C TYR A 54 17.96 -0.61 -1.73
N GLU A 55 18.14 -1.85 -2.21
CA GLU A 55 19.03 -2.11 -3.35
C GLU A 55 18.54 -1.38 -4.61
N TRP A 56 17.24 -1.35 -4.89
CA TRP A 56 16.71 -0.57 -6.02
C TRP A 56 16.90 0.93 -5.82
N TYR A 57 16.77 1.42 -4.58
CA TYR A 57 17.04 2.82 -4.24
C TYR A 57 18.51 3.19 -4.50
N ASP A 58 19.46 2.43 -3.97
CA ASP A 58 20.90 2.73 -4.04
C ASP A 58 21.44 2.67 -5.48
N ASN A 59 20.78 1.91 -6.36
CA ASN A 59 21.12 1.77 -7.77
C ASN A 59 20.31 2.66 -8.72
N ASP A 60 19.46 3.57 -8.20
CA ASP A 60 18.55 4.41 -9.00
C ASP A 60 17.62 3.59 -9.94
N GLU A 61 17.17 2.41 -9.50
CA GLU A 61 16.37 1.46 -10.29
C GLU A 61 14.85 1.55 -10.03
N ALA A 62 14.42 2.35 -9.06
CA ALA A 62 13.01 2.52 -8.71
C ALA A 62 12.66 3.98 -8.42
N GLN A 63 11.39 4.32 -8.67
CA GLN A 63 10.78 5.57 -8.24
C GLN A 63 9.86 5.31 -7.05
N PHE A 64 9.79 6.26 -6.11
CA PHE A 64 9.14 6.07 -4.82
C PHE A 64 7.91 6.96 -4.68
N ALA A 65 6.77 6.36 -4.32
CA ALA A 65 5.49 7.02 -4.16
C ALA A 65 5.01 6.89 -2.71
N ASP A 66 4.88 8.02 -2.01
CA ASP A 66 4.36 8.07 -0.65
C ASP A 66 2.83 8.08 -0.67
N ALA A 67 2.23 7.01 -0.13
CA ALA A 67 0.79 6.78 -0.15
C ALA A 67 0.03 7.43 1.03
N ARG A 68 0.75 8.12 1.93
CA ARG A 68 0.18 8.76 3.13
C ARG A 68 -0.43 10.12 2.82
N GLY A 69 -1.02 10.76 3.83
CA GLY A 69 -1.51 12.14 3.73
C GLY A 69 -0.38 13.16 3.61
N ARG A 70 -0.70 14.36 3.11
CA ARG A 70 0.27 15.43 2.84
C ARG A 70 1.10 15.83 4.05
N ASP A 71 0.50 15.95 5.22
CA ASP A 71 1.26 16.34 6.43
C ASP A 71 2.29 15.26 6.80
N GLN A 72 1.95 13.97 6.63
CA GLN A 72 2.90 12.86 6.84
C GLN A 72 4.08 12.92 5.85
N TYR A 73 3.82 13.19 4.57
CA TYR A 73 4.84 13.33 3.51
C TYR A 73 5.78 14.53 3.76
N GLU A 74 5.26 15.65 4.24
CA GLU A 74 6.04 16.87 4.50
C GLU A 74 6.91 16.75 5.76
N GLU A 75 6.44 16.02 6.77
CA GLU A 75 7.17 15.79 8.02
C GLU A 75 8.37 14.85 7.84
N LEU A 76 8.14 13.71 7.19
CA LEU A 76 9.13 12.64 7.06
C LEU A 76 8.73 11.71 5.92
N ARG A 77 9.61 11.49 4.96
CA ARG A 77 9.43 10.57 3.82
C ARG A 77 10.74 9.92 3.39
N ILE A 78 10.68 8.88 2.56
CA ILE A 78 11.86 8.34 1.87
C ILE A 78 12.46 9.46 1.00
N ALA A 79 13.78 9.65 1.07
CA ALA A 79 14.44 10.75 0.36
C ALA A 79 14.27 10.64 -1.16
N GLY A 80 13.69 11.65 -1.81
CA GLY A 80 13.41 11.63 -3.25
C GLY A 80 12.05 11.03 -3.64
N ALA A 81 11.25 10.55 -2.67
CA ALA A 81 9.89 10.11 -2.95
C ALA A 81 8.98 11.28 -3.36
N VAL A 82 8.01 10.99 -4.23
CA VAL A 82 6.94 11.92 -4.61
C VAL A 82 5.68 11.68 -3.78
N PHE A 83 4.85 12.71 -3.63
CA PHE A 83 3.54 12.60 -2.97
C PHE A 83 2.52 12.00 -3.92
N SER A 84 2.01 10.80 -3.60
CA SER A 84 0.99 10.10 -4.38
C SER A 84 0.05 9.35 -3.42
N PRO A 85 -0.86 10.06 -2.74
CA PRO A 85 -1.63 9.52 -1.62
C PRO A 85 -2.59 8.41 -2.09
N ALA A 86 -2.83 7.42 -1.24
CA ALA A 86 -3.86 6.40 -1.51
C ALA A 86 -5.28 6.98 -1.56
N PRO A 87 -6.26 6.29 -2.14
CA PRO A 87 -6.05 5.20 -3.11
C PRO A 87 -5.57 5.75 -4.46
N ASP A 88 -6.11 6.89 -4.90
CA ASP A 88 -6.06 7.28 -6.31
C ASP A 88 -4.98 8.30 -6.69
N GLY A 89 -4.22 8.80 -5.71
CA GLY A 89 -3.25 9.87 -5.94
C GLY A 89 -3.89 11.26 -5.87
N THR A 90 -3.30 12.22 -6.58
CA THR A 90 -3.85 13.59 -6.72
C THR A 90 -4.34 13.87 -8.14
N GLU A 91 -5.10 14.96 -8.35
CA GLU A 91 -5.53 15.37 -9.71
C GLU A 91 -4.36 15.62 -10.69
N ASN A 92 -3.18 15.98 -10.17
CA ASN A 92 -1.96 16.14 -10.97
C ASN A 92 -0.84 15.31 -10.34
N ASP A 93 -1.09 14.01 -10.18
CA ASP A 93 -0.18 13.11 -9.49
C ASP A 93 1.19 13.02 -10.20
N PRO A 94 2.32 13.25 -9.51
CA PRO A 94 3.64 13.16 -10.13
C PRO A 94 3.95 11.80 -10.76
N VAL A 95 3.30 10.72 -10.30
CA VAL A 95 3.46 9.38 -10.88
C VAL A 95 3.00 9.33 -12.35
N GLU A 96 2.03 10.16 -12.74
CA GLU A 96 1.52 10.21 -14.12
C GLU A 96 2.56 10.71 -15.14
N GLU A 97 3.64 11.34 -14.67
CA GLU A 97 4.76 11.76 -15.53
C GLU A 97 5.71 10.60 -15.87
N TRP A 98 5.60 9.47 -15.15
CA TRP A 98 6.47 8.31 -15.34
C TRP A 98 5.95 7.39 -16.45
N SER A 99 6.85 6.61 -17.06
CA SER A 99 6.43 5.56 -17.98
C SER A 99 5.74 4.43 -17.20
N THR A 100 4.73 3.79 -17.79
CA THR A 100 4.09 2.59 -17.22
C THR A 100 5.05 1.41 -17.01
N ASN A 101 6.21 1.41 -17.69
CA ASN A 101 7.27 0.43 -17.48
C ASN A 101 8.24 0.79 -16.32
N THR A 102 8.01 1.91 -15.63
CA THR A 102 8.84 2.34 -14.51
C THR A 102 8.60 1.41 -13.33
N ARG A 103 9.68 0.98 -12.64
CA ARG A 103 9.54 0.30 -11.36
C ARG A 103 9.11 1.31 -10.30
N ILE A 104 7.91 1.12 -9.76
CA ILE A 104 7.33 2.00 -8.75
C ILE A 104 7.27 1.26 -7.42
N VAL A 105 7.73 1.92 -6.37
CA VAL A 105 7.61 1.43 -4.99
C VAL A 105 6.70 2.38 -4.22
N THR A 106 5.55 1.87 -3.79
CA THR A 106 4.65 2.56 -2.87
C THR A 106 4.98 2.22 -1.43
N TYR A 107 4.73 3.15 -0.51
CA TYR A 107 4.87 2.87 0.91
C TYR A 107 3.93 3.74 1.76
N CYS A 108 3.56 3.20 2.91
CA CYS A 108 2.92 3.94 3.99
C CYS A 108 3.66 3.70 5.31
N ARG A 109 3.06 4.08 6.46
CA ARG A 109 3.75 3.95 7.75
C ARG A 109 3.82 2.50 8.22
N CYS A 110 2.70 1.78 8.20
CA CYS A 110 2.57 0.42 8.74
C CYS A 110 1.57 -0.45 7.98
N PRO A 111 1.83 -1.77 8.00
CA PRO A 111 2.92 -2.32 7.20
C PRO A 111 2.77 -1.83 5.75
N HIS A 112 1.60 -2.05 5.14
CA HIS A 112 1.38 -1.69 3.75
C HIS A 112 -0.08 -1.38 3.39
N HIS A 113 -0.96 -1.00 4.32
CA HIS A 113 -2.40 -0.84 4.00
C HIS A 113 -2.70 0.24 2.96
N LEU A 114 -2.28 1.49 3.21
CA LEU A 114 -2.47 2.58 2.24
C LEU A 114 -1.59 2.37 1.00
N SER A 115 -0.38 1.83 1.16
CA SER A 115 0.47 1.56 0.00
C SER A 115 -0.08 0.48 -0.92
N SER A 116 -0.72 -0.57 -0.39
CA SER A 116 -1.37 -1.59 -1.21
C SER A 116 -2.56 -1.03 -1.96
N GLN A 117 -3.36 -0.13 -1.36
CA GLN A 117 -4.42 0.59 -2.08
C GLN A 117 -3.85 1.41 -3.24
N ARG A 118 -2.77 2.18 -2.98
CA ARG A 118 -2.14 2.96 -4.05
C ARG A 118 -1.53 2.06 -5.12
N ALA A 119 -0.84 0.99 -4.74
CA ALA A 119 -0.24 0.05 -5.67
C ALA A 119 -1.29 -0.64 -6.55
N ALA A 120 -2.41 -1.08 -5.97
CA ALA A 120 -3.52 -1.67 -6.70
C ALA A 120 -4.03 -0.71 -7.78
N SER A 121 -4.32 0.56 -7.41
CA SER A 121 -4.78 1.57 -8.38
C SER A 121 -3.79 1.81 -9.53
N LEU A 122 -2.49 1.76 -9.25
CA LEU A 122 -1.43 1.93 -10.26
C LEU A 122 -1.31 0.70 -11.16
N ILE A 123 -1.40 -0.50 -10.59
CA ILE A 123 -1.40 -1.76 -11.35
C ILE A 123 -2.59 -1.78 -12.30
N ASP A 124 -3.79 -1.44 -11.82
CA ASP A 124 -5.01 -1.35 -12.63
C ASP A 124 -4.93 -0.26 -13.71
N ALA A 125 -4.14 0.79 -13.48
CA ALA A 125 -3.82 1.80 -14.49
C ALA A 125 -2.71 1.40 -15.48
N GLY A 126 -2.15 0.18 -15.36
CA GLY A 126 -1.15 -0.37 -16.28
C GLY A 126 0.31 -0.20 -15.87
N TYR A 127 0.60 0.25 -14.64
CA TYR A 127 1.95 0.30 -14.10
C TYR A 127 2.34 -1.09 -13.55
N GLU A 128 2.63 -2.03 -14.44
CA GLU A 128 2.81 -3.45 -14.11
C GLU A 128 4.00 -3.72 -13.15
N HIS A 129 5.02 -2.86 -13.13
CA HIS A 129 6.20 -2.99 -12.26
C HIS A 129 6.02 -2.23 -10.92
N THR A 130 4.84 -2.33 -10.31
CA THR A 130 4.53 -1.67 -9.04
C THR A 130 4.58 -2.64 -7.86
N TYR A 131 5.21 -2.20 -6.77
CA TYR A 131 5.40 -2.95 -5.53
C TYR A 131 5.01 -2.08 -4.33
N ALA A 132 4.60 -2.70 -3.22
CA ALA A 132 4.52 -2.03 -1.92
C ALA A 132 5.67 -2.51 -1.03
N ILE A 133 6.24 -1.62 -0.20
CA ILE A 133 7.21 -2.05 0.82
C ILE A 133 6.46 -2.84 1.89
N ASP A 134 6.85 -4.09 2.12
CA ASP A 134 6.21 -4.98 3.11
C ASP A 134 6.25 -4.36 4.52
N GLU A 135 7.42 -3.93 4.97
CA GLU A 135 7.61 -3.37 6.31
C GLU A 135 7.23 -1.89 6.45
N GLY A 136 6.87 -1.22 5.34
CA GLY A 136 6.58 0.21 5.28
C GLY A 136 7.76 1.12 5.64
N LEU A 137 7.47 2.42 5.85
CA LEU A 137 8.46 3.43 6.22
C LEU A 137 9.12 3.13 7.58
N GLY A 138 8.40 2.47 8.51
CA GLY A 138 8.97 2.06 9.78
C GLY A 138 10.14 1.08 9.60
N GLY A 139 10.00 0.09 8.70
CA GLY A 139 11.09 -0.81 8.32
C GLY A 139 12.28 -0.08 7.72
N TRP A 140 12.01 0.90 6.84
CA TRP A 140 13.02 1.74 6.20
C TRP A 140 13.86 2.54 7.22
N GLU A 141 13.20 3.20 8.18
CA GLU A 141 13.88 3.96 9.22
C GLU A 141 14.71 3.09 10.16
N MET A 142 14.21 1.90 10.53
CA MET A 142 14.94 0.98 11.41
C MET A 142 16.28 0.55 10.83
N GLN A 143 16.39 0.49 9.50
CA GLN A 143 17.65 0.19 8.82
C GLN A 143 18.57 1.42 8.67
N GLY A 144 18.08 2.62 9.01
CA GLY A 144 18.80 3.88 8.85
C GLY A 144 18.92 4.34 7.39
N TYR A 145 17.99 3.92 6.54
CA TYR A 145 17.97 4.30 5.13
C TYR A 145 17.57 5.77 4.94
N PRO A 146 17.94 6.39 3.79
CA PRO A 146 17.78 7.84 3.60
C PRO A 146 16.34 8.33 3.69
N VAL A 147 16.12 9.37 4.50
CA VAL A 147 14.84 10.06 4.66
C VAL A 147 15.03 11.57 4.53
N GLU A 148 13.95 12.27 4.20
CA GLU A 148 13.90 13.73 4.17
C GLU A 148 12.57 14.24 4.70
N GLY A 149 12.50 15.53 5.01
CA GLY A 149 11.29 16.15 5.56
C GLY A 149 11.61 17.30 6.51
N SER A 150 10.55 18.00 6.91
CA SER A 150 10.65 19.12 7.85
C SER A 150 10.93 18.67 9.28
N ASN A 151 10.69 17.40 9.61
CA ASN A 151 10.70 16.88 10.96
C ASN A 151 11.41 15.51 11.09
N VAL A 152 12.47 15.28 10.31
CA VAL A 152 13.26 14.02 10.31
C VAL A 152 13.89 13.64 11.66
N GLN A 153 13.96 14.58 12.61
CA GLN A 153 14.52 14.38 13.96
C GLN A 153 13.43 14.37 15.05
N ALA A 154 12.15 14.38 14.69
CA ALA A 154 11.09 14.31 15.68
C ALA A 154 11.12 12.99 16.44
N ASP A 155 10.68 13.06 17.69
CA ASP A 155 10.41 11.91 18.52
C ASP A 155 8.98 11.41 18.23
N PHE A 156 8.82 10.68 17.13
CA PHE A 156 7.53 10.08 16.76
C PHE A 156 7.18 8.98 17.76
N GLN A 157 6.08 9.20 18.49
CA GLN A 157 5.53 8.21 19.39
C GLN A 157 4.55 7.32 18.63
N ARG A 158 4.55 6.02 18.96
CA ARG A 158 3.52 5.09 18.49
C ARG A 158 2.36 5.10 19.48
N TYR A 159 1.18 5.39 18.98
CA TYR A 159 -0.09 5.27 19.68
C TYR A 159 -0.85 4.09 19.11
N GLU A 160 -1.49 3.32 19.98
CA GLU A 160 -2.38 2.22 19.59
C GLU A 160 -3.81 2.60 19.98
N ILE A 161 -4.71 2.51 19.02
CA ILE A 161 -6.15 2.75 19.21
C ILE A 161 -6.85 1.43 18.94
N SER A 162 -7.32 0.79 20.00
CA SER A 162 -8.07 -0.46 19.93
C SER A 162 -9.57 -0.17 19.88
N GLY A 163 -10.29 -0.90 19.04
CA GLY A 163 -11.73 -0.73 18.93
C GLY A 163 -12.45 -1.97 18.42
N THR A 164 -13.76 -1.82 18.33
CA THR A 164 -14.69 -2.84 17.83
C THR A 164 -15.74 -2.19 16.94
N THR A 165 -16.15 -2.89 15.89
CA THR A 165 -17.29 -2.55 15.03
C THR A 165 -18.16 -3.79 14.81
N ASP A 166 -19.25 -3.67 14.04
CA ASP A 166 -20.06 -4.83 13.66
C ASP A 166 -19.24 -5.80 12.79
N THR A 167 -19.47 -7.11 12.97
CA THR A 167 -18.82 -8.17 12.20
C THR A 167 -19.15 -8.14 10.71
N GLU A 168 -20.18 -7.37 10.29
CA GLU A 168 -20.43 -7.14 8.86
C GLU A 168 -19.26 -6.45 8.15
N TYR A 169 -18.45 -5.69 8.88
CA TYR A 169 -17.24 -5.02 8.39
C TYR A 169 -15.97 -5.88 8.48
N ALA A 170 -16.08 -7.19 8.73
CA ALA A 170 -14.93 -8.08 8.72
C ALA A 170 -14.22 -8.04 7.35
N ASP A 171 -12.89 -8.08 7.35
CA ASP A 171 -12.02 -7.91 6.18
C ASP A 171 -12.06 -6.50 5.54
N GLU A 172 -12.89 -5.58 6.05
CA GLU A 172 -12.83 -4.16 5.69
C GLU A 172 -11.75 -3.42 6.49
N MET A 173 -11.55 -2.14 6.14
CA MET A 173 -10.55 -1.28 6.75
C MET A 173 -11.23 -0.29 7.69
N VAL A 174 -10.75 -0.20 8.92
CA VAL A 174 -11.00 0.96 9.76
C VAL A 174 -10.00 2.05 9.40
N GLU A 175 -10.48 3.29 9.34
CA GLU A 175 -9.70 4.47 9.03
C GLU A 175 -9.54 5.36 10.26
N LEU A 176 -8.40 6.03 10.33
CA LEU A 176 -8.14 7.13 11.24
C LEU A 176 -7.73 8.34 10.44
N GLU A 177 -8.33 9.49 10.74
CA GLU A 177 -7.95 10.77 10.17
C GLU A 177 -7.75 11.83 11.26
N GLN A 178 -6.81 12.73 11.05
CA GLN A 178 -6.65 13.90 11.92
C GLN A 178 -7.64 14.99 11.51
N VAL A 179 -8.43 15.50 12.45
CA VAL A 179 -9.31 16.66 12.24
C VAL A 179 -8.40 17.89 12.10
N ASP A 180 -8.42 18.55 10.95
CA ASP A 180 -7.59 19.71 10.57
C ASP A 180 -6.16 19.42 10.05
N ALA A 181 -5.84 18.16 9.71
CA ALA A 181 -4.61 17.85 8.98
C ALA A 181 -4.86 16.72 7.97
N ASP A 182 -4.13 16.73 6.86
CA ASP A 182 -4.10 15.63 5.91
C ASP A 182 -3.15 14.54 6.42
N ARG A 183 -3.63 13.83 7.43
CA ARG A 183 -2.99 12.65 8.03
C ARG A 183 -4.00 11.55 8.13
N LYS A 184 -3.59 10.37 7.67
CA LYS A 184 -4.41 9.17 7.70
C LYS A 184 -3.64 7.92 8.06
N GLU A 185 -4.32 6.99 8.70
CA GLU A 185 -3.87 5.62 8.96
C GLU A 185 -5.04 4.66 8.71
N ALA A 186 -4.73 3.40 8.44
CA ALA A 186 -5.74 2.37 8.23
C ALA A 186 -5.29 1.05 8.90
N ALA A 187 -6.25 0.25 9.33
CA ALA A 187 -6.01 -1.10 9.86
C ALA A 187 -7.14 -2.05 9.46
N PRO A 188 -6.86 -3.35 9.30
CA PRO A 188 -7.88 -4.34 8.98
C PRO A 188 -8.78 -4.57 10.19
N ILE A 189 -10.05 -4.86 9.91
CA ILE A 189 -11.03 -5.31 10.89
C ILE A 189 -11.04 -6.84 10.88
N ALA A 190 -10.83 -7.45 12.04
CA ALA A 190 -10.81 -8.89 12.20
C ALA A 190 -12.21 -9.52 12.09
N ASP A 191 -12.28 -10.84 11.93
CA ASP A 191 -13.53 -11.62 11.85
C ASP A 191 -14.51 -11.37 13.02
N ASP A 192 -14.00 -10.98 14.19
CA ASP A 192 -14.80 -10.69 15.38
C ASP A 192 -15.17 -9.20 15.54
N GLY A 193 -14.88 -8.39 14.52
CA GLY A 193 -15.12 -6.94 14.49
C GLY A 193 -14.06 -6.13 15.24
N SER A 194 -13.04 -6.75 15.84
CA SER A 194 -11.97 -6.02 16.53
C SER A 194 -10.95 -5.43 15.56
N TYR A 195 -10.37 -4.29 15.93
CA TYR A 195 -9.31 -3.64 15.18
C TYR A 195 -8.26 -3.00 16.11
N THR A 196 -7.06 -2.76 15.57
CA THR A 196 -6.02 -1.97 16.24
C THR A 196 -5.31 -1.07 15.24
N LEU A 197 -5.55 0.23 15.37
CA LEU A 197 -4.90 1.27 14.58
C LEU A 197 -3.56 1.65 15.22
N GLN A 198 -2.52 1.77 14.39
CA GLN A 198 -1.22 2.27 14.80
C GLN A 198 -1.00 3.66 14.23
N LEU A 199 -0.90 4.66 15.09
CA LEU A 199 -0.61 6.03 14.72
C LEU A 199 0.82 6.38 15.13
N HIS A 200 1.66 6.80 14.19
CA HIS A 200 2.96 7.39 14.50
C HIS A 200 2.85 8.92 14.45
N TYR A 201 3.01 9.56 15.61
CA TYR A 201 2.69 10.98 15.75
C TYR A 201 3.63 11.67 16.74
N ALA A 202 4.07 12.86 16.35
CA ALA A 202 4.96 13.72 17.15
C ALA A 202 4.28 15.04 17.58
N GLY A 203 2.98 15.18 17.32
CA GLY A 203 2.23 16.40 17.61
C GLY A 203 1.51 16.40 18.98
N PRO A 204 0.70 17.43 19.26
CA PRO A 204 0.01 17.60 20.53
C PRO A 204 -1.03 16.50 20.82
N THR A 205 -1.08 15.98 22.04
CA THR A 205 -2.03 14.91 22.43
C THR A 205 -3.48 15.38 22.54
N ASP A 206 -3.72 16.69 22.56
CA ASP A 206 -5.06 17.30 22.48
C ASP A 206 -5.53 17.50 21.04
N SER A 207 -4.73 17.12 20.04
CA SER A 207 -5.16 17.04 18.65
C SER A 207 -6.32 16.06 18.51
N ARG A 208 -7.24 16.41 17.61
CA ARG A 208 -8.47 15.66 17.39
C ARG A 208 -8.29 14.72 16.20
N PHE A 209 -8.82 13.52 16.35
CA PHE A 209 -8.85 12.49 15.33
C PHE A 209 -10.27 11.95 15.23
N ARG A 210 -10.61 11.45 14.06
CA ARG A 210 -11.81 10.65 13.84
C ARG A 210 -11.39 9.25 13.42
N VAL A 211 -12.07 8.26 13.98
CA VAL A 211 -11.92 6.84 13.65
C VAL A 211 -13.25 6.37 13.08
N GLY A 212 -13.22 5.63 11.98
CA GLY A 212 -14.46 5.24 11.31
C GLY A 212 -14.30 4.13 10.29
N VAL A 213 -15.44 3.59 9.90
CA VAL A 213 -15.62 2.66 8.79
C VAL A 213 -16.87 3.11 8.02
N ASP A 214 -16.79 3.18 6.69
CA ASP A 214 -17.82 3.76 5.83
C ASP A 214 -18.31 5.15 6.31
N ASP A 215 -19.62 5.30 6.53
CA ASP A 215 -20.29 6.52 6.96
C ASP A 215 -20.31 6.66 8.50
N THR A 216 -19.75 5.70 9.25
CA THR A 216 -19.79 5.65 10.71
C THR A 216 -18.46 6.14 11.30
N TRP A 217 -18.51 7.28 11.99
CA TRP A 217 -17.32 7.94 12.55
C TRP A 217 -17.51 8.33 14.02
N THR A 218 -16.46 8.11 14.81
CA THR A 218 -16.31 8.63 16.17
C THR A 218 -15.11 9.58 16.22
N GLU A 219 -15.32 10.79 16.76
CA GLU A 219 -14.29 11.80 16.91
C GLU A 219 -13.88 11.98 18.38
N GLY A 220 -12.58 12.09 18.64
CA GLY A 220 -12.03 12.30 19.97
C GLY A 220 -10.63 12.91 19.92
N THR A 221 -10.13 13.36 21.06
CA THR A 221 -8.70 13.65 21.21
C THR A 221 -7.90 12.37 21.19
N LEU A 222 -6.61 12.45 20.85
CA LEU A 222 -5.72 11.29 20.92
C LEU A 222 -5.72 10.64 22.32
N ALA A 223 -5.79 11.45 23.37
CA ALA A 223 -5.89 10.96 24.75
C ALA A 223 -7.17 10.16 25.01
N GLU A 224 -8.32 10.56 24.45
CA GLU A 224 -9.60 9.86 24.61
C GLU A 224 -9.64 8.57 23.79
N LEU A 225 -9.13 8.60 22.55
CA LEU A 225 -9.15 7.43 21.66
C LEU A 225 -8.17 6.33 22.09
N THR A 226 -7.18 6.66 22.93
CA THR A 226 -6.19 5.71 23.43
C THR A 226 -6.46 5.26 24.87
N SER A 227 -7.41 5.88 25.58
CA SER A 227 -7.72 5.51 26.97
C SER A 227 -8.64 4.30 27.10
N ASP A 228 -9.53 4.12 26.13
CA ASP A 228 -10.60 3.11 26.15
C ASP A 228 -10.83 2.52 24.75
N THR A 229 -11.60 1.44 24.68
CA THR A 229 -12.01 0.82 23.41
C THR A 229 -12.95 1.74 22.64
N VAL A 230 -12.60 2.04 21.38
CA VAL A 230 -13.46 2.80 20.46
C VAL A 230 -14.52 1.86 19.89
N THR A 231 -15.80 2.22 20.00
CA THR A 231 -16.90 1.48 19.37
C THR A 231 -17.46 2.29 18.23
N LEU A 232 -17.55 1.66 17.06
CA LEU A 232 -18.20 2.21 15.87
C LEU A 232 -19.61 1.62 15.73
#